data_AF-A0A5C9CHN5-F1
#
_entry.id   AF-A0A5C9CHN5-F1
#
_cell.length_a   1.000
_cell.length_b   1.000
_cell.length_c   1.000
_cell.angle_alpha   90.00
_cell.angle_beta   90.00
_cell.angle_gamma   90.00
#
_symmetry.space_group_name_H-M   'P 1'
#
loop_
_entity.id
_entity.type
_entity.pdbx_description
1 polymer ?
#
loop_
_entity_poly.entity_id
_entity_poly.type
_entity_poly.pdbx_seq_one_letter_code
_entity_poly.pdbx_strand_id
1 'polypeptide(L)'
;MSLSSFSWRLSVLYLVSWLSFTAADEPREKLVATDRYESQQVEGWTVRVNRRLLNEDKQLGQRALKLLELKLFEVKLLVPPKACEKLQKVPIWLGVNDGHAPCAEYHPNREWLKDNGYNPDKAKGVEIGCAAKFLDWVKQQPMMVLHELAHAYHDQVLSFDHADVRQAFVRAKESRHYESILRVNDRRERAYAMTNPQEYFAECSEAFFGQNDFYPFVRVELKQHDPEMFDLLAKLWNE
;
A
#
# COMPACT_ATOMS: atom_id res chain seq x y z
N MET A 1 40.49 22.98 -10.18
CA MET A 1 39.82 21.94 -9.37
C MET A 1 38.49 22.50 -8.94
N SER A 2 37.44 22.15 -9.70
CA SER A 2 36.09 22.66 -9.57
C SER A 2 35.16 21.45 -9.49
N LEU A 3 34.35 21.42 -8.43
CA LEU A 3 33.29 20.45 -8.20
C LEU A 3 32.12 20.82 -9.12
N SER A 4 31.77 19.92 -10.06
CA SER A 4 30.54 20.03 -10.85
C SER A 4 29.53 18.97 -10.40
N SER A 5 28.41 19.48 -9.89
CA SER A 5 27.14 18.81 -9.66
C SER A 5 26.65 18.09 -10.93
N PHE A 6 26.40 16.78 -10.85
CA PHE A 6 25.77 16.03 -11.92
C PHE A 6 24.24 16.09 -11.80
N SER A 7 23.65 16.90 -12.66
CA SER A 7 22.22 16.96 -12.96
C SER A 7 21.88 15.87 -13.97
N TRP A 8 20.99 14.93 -13.64
CA TRP A 8 20.41 14.02 -14.62
C TRP A 8 19.07 14.59 -15.12
N ARG A 9 19.10 15.16 -16.31
CA ARG A 9 17.92 15.31 -17.18
C ARG A 9 17.88 14.11 -18.12
N LEU A 10 16.76 13.41 -18.17
CA LEU A 10 16.41 12.58 -19.32
C LEU A 10 14.99 12.92 -19.75
N SER A 11 14.92 13.50 -20.95
CA SER A 11 13.72 13.82 -21.70
C SER A 11 13.15 12.53 -22.31
N VAL A 12 11.85 12.31 -22.18
CA VAL A 12 11.11 11.40 -23.06
C VAL A 12 9.92 12.17 -23.61
N LEU A 13 9.97 12.43 -24.92
CA LEU A 13 8.90 12.99 -25.74
C LEU A 13 7.94 11.85 -26.13
N TYR A 14 6.67 11.98 -25.81
CA TYR A 14 5.60 11.28 -26.54
C TYR A 14 4.51 12.28 -26.93
N LEU A 15 4.32 12.42 -28.24
CA LEU A 15 3.19 13.09 -28.88
C LEU A 15 1.98 12.16 -28.79
N VAL A 16 0.89 12.59 -28.14
CA VAL A 16 -0.47 12.08 -28.40
C VAL A 16 -1.42 13.27 -28.39
N SER A 17 -2.15 13.43 -29.49
CA SER A 17 -3.11 14.52 -29.73
C SER A 17 -4.46 14.28 -29.06
N TRP A 18 -4.80 15.20 -28.15
CA TRP A 18 -6.12 15.72 -27.74
C TRP A 18 -7.40 15.03 -28.23
N LEU A 19 -8.05 14.33 -27.31
CA LEU A 19 -9.50 14.42 -27.06
C LEU A 19 -9.66 14.64 -25.55
N SER A 20 -9.72 15.90 -25.14
CA SER A 20 -9.86 16.29 -23.74
C SER A 20 -11.31 16.14 -23.30
N PHE A 21 -11.60 15.05 -22.58
CA PHE A 21 -12.58 15.13 -21.51
C PHE A 21 -11.80 15.44 -20.24
N THR A 22 -11.58 16.73 -19.95
CA THR A 22 -11.12 17.13 -18.63
C THR A 22 -12.27 16.87 -17.66
N ALA A 23 -12.30 15.70 -17.02
CA ALA A 23 -12.73 15.73 -15.63
C ALA A 23 -11.77 16.71 -14.96
N ALA A 24 -12.28 17.87 -14.54
CA ALA A 24 -11.45 18.82 -13.80
C ALA A 24 -10.87 18.06 -12.61
N ASP A 25 -9.55 17.90 -12.59
CA ASP A 25 -8.86 17.35 -11.42
C ASP A 25 -9.12 18.39 -10.31
N GLU A 26 -9.99 18.06 -9.35
CA GLU A 26 -10.29 19.00 -8.26
C GLU A 26 -8.97 19.40 -7.58
N PRO A 27 -8.79 20.69 -7.24
CA PRO A 27 -7.56 21.14 -6.63
C PRO A 27 -7.30 20.36 -5.34
N ARG A 28 -6.17 19.64 -5.31
CA ARG A 28 -5.72 18.86 -4.14
C ARG A 28 -5.65 19.77 -2.91
N GLU A 29 -6.36 19.42 -1.84
CA GLU A 29 -6.19 20.12 -0.55
C GLU A 29 -4.77 19.88 -0.03
N LYS A 30 -4.05 20.96 0.32
CA LYS A 30 -2.64 20.89 0.74
C LYS A 30 -2.42 20.06 2.01
N LEU A 31 -3.43 19.99 2.89
CA LEU A 31 -3.42 19.25 4.14
C LEU A 31 -4.87 19.11 4.65
N VAL A 32 -5.33 17.88 4.86
CA VAL A 32 -6.64 17.59 5.47
C VAL A 32 -6.44 17.32 6.97
N ALA A 33 -6.92 18.24 7.81
CA ALA A 33 -6.76 18.16 9.27
C ALA A 33 -7.61 17.03 9.90
N THR A 34 -7.17 16.54 11.06
CA THR A 34 -7.79 15.39 11.77
C THR A 34 -9.26 15.62 12.12
N ASP A 35 -9.66 16.85 12.43
CA ASP A 35 -11.04 17.22 12.79
C ASP A 35 -12.02 17.15 11.60
N ARG A 36 -11.50 17.05 10.37
CA ARG A 36 -12.28 16.77 9.16
C ARG A 36 -12.67 15.31 9.02
N TYR A 37 -12.20 14.44 9.90
CA TYR A 37 -12.54 13.02 9.92
C TYR A 37 -13.48 12.68 11.08
N GLU A 38 -14.24 11.60 10.90
CA GLU A 38 -15.07 10.97 11.92
C GLU A 38 -14.62 9.52 12.09
N SER A 39 -14.48 9.06 13.34
CA SER A 39 -14.03 7.70 13.61
C SER A 39 -15.21 6.72 13.65
N GLN A 40 -15.04 5.59 12.99
CA GLN A 40 -15.97 4.46 12.98
C GLN A 40 -15.20 3.18 13.30
N GLN A 41 -15.87 2.20 13.90
CA GLN A 41 -15.33 0.86 14.07
C GLN A 41 -15.77 -0.01 12.90
N VAL A 42 -14.82 -0.57 12.15
CA VAL A 42 -15.09 -1.44 11.00
C VAL A 42 -14.24 -2.69 11.13
N GLU A 43 -14.88 -3.85 11.25
CA GLU A 43 -14.19 -5.14 11.40
C GLU A 43 -13.16 -5.21 12.55
N GLY A 44 -13.24 -4.33 13.55
CA GLY A 44 -12.29 -4.23 14.67
C GLY A 44 -11.14 -3.24 14.47
N TRP A 45 -11.09 -2.56 13.31
CA TRP A 45 -10.21 -1.40 13.08
C TRP A 45 -10.92 -0.10 13.42
N THR A 46 -10.14 0.87 13.88
CA THR A 46 -10.56 2.28 13.90
C THR A 46 -10.34 2.88 12.52
N VAL A 47 -11.43 3.19 11.82
CA VAL A 47 -11.42 3.86 10.50
C VAL A 47 -11.83 5.32 10.68
N ARG A 48 -10.96 6.25 10.29
CA ARG A 48 -11.20 7.69 10.27
C ARG A 48 -11.68 8.10 8.87
N VAL A 49 -12.95 8.41 8.74
CA VAL A 49 -13.61 8.70 7.46
C VAL A 49 -13.73 10.20 7.28
N ASN A 50 -13.27 10.74 6.15
CA ASN A 50 -13.42 12.16 5.83
C ASN A 50 -14.92 12.51 5.83
N ARG A 51 -15.33 13.53 6.60
CA ARG A 51 -16.73 13.92 6.78
C ARG A 51 -17.43 14.30 5.48
N ARG A 52 -16.69 14.71 4.43
CA ARG A 52 -17.26 14.94 3.09
C ARG A 52 -17.84 13.66 2.50
N LEU A 53 -17.20 12.51 2.70
CA LEU A 53 -17.72 11.19 2.30
C LEU A 53 -18.99 10.78 3.07
N LEU A 54 -19.19 11.33 4.27
CA LEU A 54 -20.37 11.05 5.10
C LEU A 54 -21.55 12.00 4.82
N ASN A 55 -21.28 13.21 4.33
CA ASN A 55 -22.26 14.29 4.26
C ASN A 55 -22.57 14.79 2.85
N GLU A 56 -21.54 14.97 2.02
CA GLU A 56 -21.68 15.58 0.69
C GLU A 56 -21.63 14.50 -0.39
N ASP A 57 -20.55 13.71 -0.41
CA ASP A 57 -20.31 12.64 -1.39
C ASP A 57 -20.78 11.27 -0.87
N LYS A 58 -21.99 11.23 -0.30
CA LYS A 58 -22.51 10.08 0.45
C LYS A 58 -22.44 8.76 -0.31
N GLN A 59 -22.78 8.77 -1.60
CA GLN A 59 -22.78 7.54 -2.41
C GLN A 59 -21.36 6.99 -2.62
N LEU A 60 -20.37 7.88 -2.84
CA LEU A 60 -18.97 7.48 -2.94
C LEU A 60 -18.47 6.94 -1.59
N GLY A 61 -18.76 7.65 -0.50
CA GLY A 61 -18.40 7.25 0.85
C GLY A 61 -18.97 5.89 1.24
N GLN A 62 -20.25 5.65 0.99
CA GLN A 62 -20.92 4.37 1.25
C GLN A 62 -20.27 3.22 0.48
N ARG A 63 -19.95 3.43 -0.80
CA ARG A 63 -19.31 2.39 -1.63
C ARG A 63 -17.88 2.11 -1.16
N ALA A 64 -17.10 3.14 -0.87
CA ALA A 64 -15.72 2.99 -0.40
C ALA A 64 -15.66 2.33 0.97
N LEU A 65 -16.54 2.72 1.91
CA LEU A 65 -16.66 2.06 3.21
C LEU A 65 -17.09 0.61 3.08
N LYS A 66 -18.04 0.31 2.19
CA LYS A 66 -18.47 -1.08 1.98
C LYS A 66 -17.34 -1.95 1.41
N LEU A 67 -16.56 -1.40 0.47
CA LEU A 67 -15.37 -2.08 -0.04
C LEU A 67 -14.32 -2.27 1.06
N LEU A 68 -14.07 -1.25 1.87
CA LEU A 68 -13.12 -1.33 2.97
C LEU A 68 -13.54 -2.37 4.01
N GLU A 69 -14.82 -2.41 4.40
CA GLU A 69 -15.37 -3.45 5.27
C GLU A 69 -15.11 -4.85 4.70
N LEU A 70 -15.39 -5.07 3.40
CA LEU A 70 -15.11 -6.34 2.73
C LEU A 70 -13.61 -6.69 2.76
N LYS A 71 -12.73 -5.72 2.53
CA LYS A 71 -11.28 -5.94 2.51
C LYS A 71 -10.71 -6.21 3.90
N LEU A 72 -11.21 -5.55 4.93
CA LEU A 72 -10.81 -5.83 6.31
C LEU A 72 -11.34 -7.17 6.81
N PHE A 73 -12.55 -7.56 6.39
CA PHE A 73 -13.07 -8.90 6.63
C PHE A 73 -12.23 -9.97 5.94
N GLU A 74 -11.82 -9.75 4.69
CA GLU A 74 -10.89 -10.63 3.97
C GLU A 74 -9.56 -10.78 4.71
N VAL A 75 -8.96 -9.68 5.18
CA VAL A 75 -7.74 -9.73 6.02
C VAL A 75 -7.94 -10.57 7.29
N LYS A 76 -9.07 -10.43 7.99
CA LYS A 76 -9.38 -11.26 9.17
C LYS A 76 -9.48 -12.74 8.89
N LEU A 77 -9.97 -13.10 7.70
CA LEU A 77 -10.10 -14.50 7.30
C LEU A 77 -8.76 -15.12 6.95
N LEU A 78 -7.86 -14.34 6.32
CA LEU A 78 -6.61 -14.85 5.75
C LEU A 78 -5.44 -14.81 6.75
N VAL A 79 -5.36 -13.76 7.59
CA VAL A 79 -4.22 -13.54 8.48
C VAL A 79 -4.42 -14.26 9.83
N PRO A 80 -3.39 -14.92 10.39
CA PRO A 80 -3.49 -15.59 11.68
C PRO A 80 -4.04 -14.67 12.80
N PRO A 81 -4.93 -15.15 13.69
CA PRO A 81 -5.65 -14.29 14.64
C PRO A 81 -4.74 -13.40 15.49
N LYS A 82 -3.62 -13.93 15.99
CA LYS A 82 -2.66 -13.17 16.81
C LYS A 82 -2.01 -12.02 16.06
N ALA A 83 -1.72 -12.20 14.76
CA ALA A 83 -1.18 -11.14 13.92
C ALA A 83 -2.29 -10.13 13.57
N CYS A 84 -3.51 -10.62 13.27
CA CYS A 84 -4.67 -9.77 13.00
C CYS A 84 -5.00 -8.83 14.18
N GLU A 85 -4.90 -9.31 15.44
CA GLU A 85 -5.04 -8.48 16.64
C GLU A 85 -4.01 -7.32 16.71
N LYS A 86 -2.83 -7.49 16.13
CA LYS A 86 -1.83 -6.41 16.00
C LYS A 86 -2.24 -5.44 14.90
N LEU A 87 -2.66 -5.96 13.74
CA LEU A 87 -3.11 -5.16 12.60
C LEU A 87 -4.31 -4.28 12.95
N GLN A 88 -5.26 -4.77 13.75
CA GLN A 88 -6.45 -4.02 14.21
C GLN A 88 -6.13 -2.76 15.03
N LYS A 89 -4.91 -2.65 15.55
CA LYS A 89 -4.45 -1.44 16.26
C LYS A 89 -4.01 -0.31 15.31
N VAL A 90 -3.78 -0.63 14.04
CA VAL A 90 -3.34 0.33 13.04
C VAL A 90 -4.55 1.19 12.62
N PRO A 91 -4.54 2.51 12.83
CA PRO A 91 -5.63 3.36 12.37
C PRO A 91 -5.63 3.44 10.84
N ILE A 92 -6.83 3.42 10.24
CA ILE A 92 -7.00 3.55 8.79
C ILE A 92 -7.71 4.88 8.51
N TRP A 93 -7.25 5.63 7.53
CA TRP A 93 -7.80 6.92 7.13
C TRP A 93 -8.41 6.81 5.74
N LEU A 94 -9.68 7.16 5.57
CA LEU A 94 -10.38 7.14 4.29
C LEU A 94 -10.67 8.57 3.82
N GLY A 95 -9.93 9.01 2.81
CA GLY A 95 -9.97 10.34 2.20
C GLY A 95 -10.79 10.42 0.90
N VAL A 96 -11.09 11.64 0.46
CA VAL A 96 -11.86 11.89 -0.78
C VAL A 96 -10.92 11.94 -1.97
N ASN A 97 -9.90 12.81 -1.85
CA ASN A 97 -8.78 13.01 -2.76
C ASN A 97 -7.78 13.91 -2.02
N ASP A 98 -7.28 13.40 -0.90
CA ASP A 98 -6.57 14.19 0.11
C ASP A 98 -5.10 14.52 -0.29
N GLY A 99 -4.83 14.39 -1.60
CA GLY A 99 -3.72 15.05 -2.30
C GLY A 99 -2.46 14.21 -2.49
N HIS A 100 -1.95 13.65 -1.39
CA HIS A 100 -0.56 13.19 -1.37
C HIS A 100 -0.37 11.69 -1.64
N ALA A 101 -1.20 10.82 -1.05
CA ALA A 101 -1.16 9.38 -1.32
C ALA A 101 -1.81 9.08 -2.69
N PRO A 102 -1.15 8.34 -3.61
CA PRO A 102 -1.69 8.07 -4.94
C PRO A 102 -2.97 7.22 -4.89
N CYS A 103 -3.07 6.27 -3.97
CA CYS A 103 -4.30 5.55 -3.60
C CYS A 103 -4.26 5.11 -2.13
N ALA A 104 -3.41 4.15 -1.78
CA ALA A 104 -3.17 3.72 -0.39
C ALA A 104 -1.67 3.84 -0.03
N GLU A 105 -1.37 4.11 1.24
CA GLU A 105 0.01 4.23 1.76
C GLU A 105 0.05 4.08 3.29
N TYR A 106 1.05 3.37 3.80
CA TYR A 106 1.40 3.33 5.22
C TYR A 106 2.41 4.41 5.58
N HIS A 107 2.15 5.14 6.66
CA HIS A 107 2.98 6.28 7.06
C HIS A 107 3.82 6.00 8.31
N PRO A 108 5.12 5.65 8.20
CA PRO A 108 5.92 5.23 9.36
C PRO A 108 6.39 6.37 10.26
N ASN A 109 6.50 7.61 9.75
CA ASN A 109 7.25 8.69 10.41
C ASN A 109 6.47 10.01 10.48
N ARG A 110 6.24 10.51 11.70
CA ARG A 110 5.45 11.72 11.96
C ARG A 110 6.14 12.99 11.48
N GLU A 111 7.43 13.10 11.73
CA GLU A 111 8.25 14.25 11.39
C GLU A 111 8.34 14.41 9.87
N TRP A 112 8.55 13.31 9.14
CA TRP A 112 8.55 13.30 7.69
C TRP A 112 7.20 13.76 7.12
N LEU A 113 6.07 13.29 7.67
CA LEU A 113 4.75 13.75 7.26
C LEU A 113 4.60 15.26 7.43
N LYS A 114 5.00 15.79 8.58
CA LYS A 114 4.97 17.22 8.87
C LYS A 114 5.80 18.03 7.88
N ASP A 115 7.03 17.57 7.62
CA ASP A 115 7.99 18.28 6.75
C ASP A 115 7.58 18.26 5.27
N ASN A 116 6.77 17.27 4.86
CA ASN A 116 6.27 17.12 3.49
C ASN A 116 4.82 17.58 3.30
N GLY A 117 4.22 18.22 4.32
CA GLY A 117 2.87 18.81 4.21
C GLY A 117 1.72 17.82 4.32
N TYR A 118 1.97 16.61 4.83
CA TYR A 118 0.92 15.66 5.20
C TYR A 118 0.36 16.00 6.59
N ASN A 119 -0.79 15.42 6.91
CA ASN A 119 -1.29 15.43 8.29
C ASN A 119 -0.42 14.49 9.17
N PRO A 120 0.37 15.02 10.14
CA PRO A 120 1.28 14.21 10.94
C PRO A 120 0.55 13.19 11.83
N ASP A 121 -0.75 13.36 12.09
CA ASP A 121 -1.54 12.40 12.89
C ASP A 121 -1.82 11.10 12.15
N LYS A 122 -1.55 11.03 10.85
CA LYS A 122 -1.60 9.80 10.05
C LYS A 122 -0.43 8.85 10.32
N ALA A 123 0.59 9.30 11.06
CA ALA A 123 1.74 8.47 11.42
C ALA A 123 1.32 7.17 12.12
N LYS A 124 2.03 6.09 11.79
CA LYS A 124 1.77 4.71 12.18
C LYS A 124 0.37 4.21 11.77
N GLY A 125 -0.23 4.83 10.76
CA GLY A 125 -1.52 4.47 10.17
C GLY A 125 -1.44 4.20 8.68
N VAL A 126 -2.51 3.61 8.16
CA VAL A 126 -2.74 3.42 6.72
C VAL A 126 -3.65 4.54 6.22
N GLU A 127 -3.28 5.19 5.13
CA GLU A 127 -4.10 6.16 4.43
C GLU A 127 -4.60 5.58 3.12
N ILE A 128 -5.91 5.60 2.91
CA ILE A 128 -6.56 5.50 1.61
C ILE A 128 -6.92 6.93 1.20
N GLY A 129 -6.02 7.60 0.50
CA GLY A 129 -6.11 9.04 0.23
C GLY A 129 -7.23 9.44 -0.73
N CYS A 130 -7.71 8.51 -1.56
CA CYS A 130 -8.77 8.77 -2.53
C CYS A 130 -9.76 7.60 -2.65
N ALA A 131 -10.98 7.79 -2.12
CA ALA A 131 -12.06 6.80 -2.19
C ALA A 131 -12.41 6.36 -3.62
N ALA A 132 -12.38 7.28 -4.60
CA ALA A 132 -12.70 6.95 -5.99
C ALA A 132 -11.62 6.04 -6.63
N LYS A 133 -10.33 6.35 -6.40
CA LYS A 133 -9.23 5.50 -6.86
C LYS A 133 -9.21 4.15 -6.15
N PHE A 134 -9.53 4.12 -4.85
CA PHE A 134 -9.63 2.86 -4.11
C PHE A 134 -10.64 1.90 -4.74
N LEU A 135 -11.82 2.39 -5.11
CA LEU A 135 -12.83 1.61 -5.82
C LEU A 135 -12.39 1.13 -7.21
N ASP A 136 -11.50 1.86 -7.86
CA ASP A 136 -11.03 1.52 -9.21
C ASP A 136 -9.85 0.54 -9.18
N TRP A 137 -8.83 0.84 -8.38
CA TRP A 137 -7.55 0.12 -8.32
C TRP A 137 -7.69 -1.27 -7.72
N VAL A 138 -8.65 -1.49 -6.82
CA VAL A 138 -8.89 -2.82 -6.20
C VAL A 138 -9.13 -3.93 -7.22
N LYS A 139 -9.54 -3.59 -8.45
CA LYS A 139 -9.74 -4.56 -9.54
C LYS A 139 -8.43 -5.16 -10.04
N GLN A 140 -7.32 -4.43 -9.90
CA GLN A 140 -5.98 -4.85 -10.31
C GLN A 140 -5.08 -5.15 -9.11
N GLN A 141 -5.29 -4.46 -7.98
CA GLN A 141 -4.54 -4.61 -6.73
C GLN A 141 -5.49 -5.07 -5.61
N PRO A 142 -5.95 -6.34 -5.64
CA PRO A 142 -7.01 -6.81 -4.76
C PRO A 142 -6.59 -6.85 -3.28
N MET A 143 -5.29 -6.99 -2.99
CA MET A 143 -4.75 -7.07 -1.63
C MET A 143 -4.06 -5.78 -1.16
N MET A 144 -4.28 -4.65 -1.81
CA MET A 144 -3.70 -3.34 -1.44
C MET A 144 -3.89 -2.95 0.04
N VAL A 145 -5.06 -3.25 0.64
CA VAL A 145 -5.25 -2.97 2.08
C VAL A 145 -4.36 -3.87 2.95
N LEU A 146 -4.17 -5.14 2.56
CA LEU A 146 -3.23 -6.03 3.25
C LEU A 146 -1.79 -5.58 3.02
N HIS A 147 -1.43 -5.07 1.84
CA HIS A 147 -0.11 -4.52 1.55
C HIS A 147 0.30 -3.47 2.58
N GLU A 148 -0.54 -2.45 2.76
CA GLU A 148 -0.25 -1.37 3.70
C GLU A 148 -0.26 -1.86 5.16
N LEU A 149 -1.13 -2.82 5.49
CA LEU A 149 -1.11 -3.47 6.80
C LEU A 149 0.14 -4.34 7.00
N ALA A 150 0.71 -4.92 5.95
CA ALA A 150 1.96 -5.66 6.00
C ALA A 150 3.15 -4.72 6.25
N HIS A 151 3.18 -3.53 5.65
CA HIS A 151 4.12 -2.48 6.06
C HIS A 151 3.96 -2.13 7.54
N ALA A 152 2.73 -1.95 8.02
CA ALA A 152 2.48 -1.66 9.43
C ALA A 152 2.95 -2.79 10.35
N TYR A 153 2.75 -4.06 9.97
CA TYR A 153 3.25 -5.21 10.74
C TYR A 153 4.78 -5.26 10.77
N HIS A 154 5.41 -5.07 9.60
CA HIS A 154 6.86 -5.05 9.48
C HIS A 154 7.47 -3.92 10.34
N ASP A 155 6.89 -2.72 10.34
CA ASP A 155 7.34 -1.61 11.19
C ASP A 155 7.08 -1.86 12.69
N GLN A 156 5.83 -2.11 13.05
CA GLN A 156 5.35 -2.01 14.44
C GLN A 156 5.52 -3.30 15.24
N VAL A 157 5.62 -4.45 14.58
CA VAL A 157 5.74 -5.77 15.23
C VAL A 157 7.14 -6.35 15.03
N LEU A 158 7.68 -6.27 13.82
CA LEU A 158 8.99 -6.87 13.49
C LEU A 158 10.16 -5.89 13.57
N SER A 159 9.92 -4.60 13.39
CA SER A 159 10.88 -3.57 12.95
C SER A 159 11.29 -3.70 11.48
N PHE A 160 11.34 -2.57 10.77
CA PHE A 160 11.88 -2.48 9.41
C PHE A 160 13.36 -2.92 9.28
N ASP A 161 14.07 -3.04 10.39
CA ASP A 161 15.44 -3.55 10.44
C ASP A 161 15.51 -5.08 10.65
N HIS A 162 14.39 -5.80 10.59
CA HIS A 162 14.34 -7.25 10.82
C HIS A 162 15.36 -8.01 9.95
N ALA A 163 16.35 -8.61 10.62
CA ALA A 163 17.54 -9.15 9.95
C ALA A 163 17.21 -10.22 8.89
N ASP A 164 16.29 -11.14 9.20
CA ASP A 164 15.91 -12.21 8.28
C ASP A 164 15.28 -11.65 6.99
N VAL A 165 14.44 -10.61 7.08
CA VAL A 165 13.77 -9.99 5.92
C VAL A 165 14.80 -9.27 5.05
N ARG A 166 15.71 -8.52 5.68
CA ARG A 166 16.78 -7.82 4.96
C ARG A 166 17.71 -8.79 4.23
N GLN A 167 18.04 -9.92 4.86
CA GLN A 167 18.90 -10.93 4.24
C GLN A 167 18.21 -11.67 3.10
N ALA A 168 16.94 -12.06 3.28
CA ALA A 168 16.13 -12.67 2.21
C ALA A 168 16.01 -11.73 1.00
N PHE A 169 15.75 -10.43 1.24
CA PHE A 169 15.73 -9.42 0.18
C PHE A 169 17.05 -9.33 -0.59
N VAL A 170 18.19 -9.34 0.11
CA VAL A 170 19.50 -9.32 -0.56
C VAL A 170 19.66 -10.54 -1.46
N ARG A 171 19.34 -11.74 -0.98
CA ARG A 171 19.41 -12.98 -1.76
C ARG A 171 18.47 -12.96 -2.97
N ALA A 172 17.23 -12.50 -2.80
CA ALA A 172 16.25 -12.36 -3.90
C ALA A 172 16.69 -11.33 -4.95
N LYS A 173 17.41 -10.28 -4.54
CA LYS A 173 17.99 -9.30 -5.47
C LYS A 173 19.18 -9.87 -6.24
N GLU A 174 20.03 -10.65 -5.57
CA GLU A 174 21.21 -11.31 -6.17
C GLU A 174 20.83 -12.42 -7.16
N SER A 175 19.74 -13.13 -6.90
CA SER A 175 19.23 -14.22 -7.75
C SER A 175 18.61 -13.73 -9.06
N ARG A 176 18.16 -12.47 -9.11
CA ARG A 176 17.59 -11.77 -10.28
C ARG A 176 16.29 -12.39 -10.84
N HIS A 177 15.64 -13.33 -10.15
CA HIS A 177 14.41 -13.95 -10.67
C HIS A 177 13.20 -12.99 -10.68
N TYR A 178 13.29 -11.86 -9.96
CA TYR A 178 12.30 -10.78 -9.97
C TYR A 178 12.56 -9.67 -11.01
N GLU A 179 13.62 -9.75 -11.83
CA GLU A 179 13.99 -8.66 -12.75
C GLU A 179 13.07 -8.51 -13.97
N SER A 180 12.34 -9.58 -14.33
CA SER A 180 11.35 -9.54 -15.40
C SER A 180 10.28 -10.58 -15.12
N ILE A 181 9.22 -10.16 -14.43
CA ILE A 181 8.08 -11.00 -14.07
C ILE A 181 6.78 -10.43 -14.65
N LEU A 182 5.75 -11.26 -14.76
CA LEU A 182 4.45 -10.81 -15.27
C LEU A 182 3.77 -9.91 -14.24
N ARG A 183 3.09 -8.88 -14.73
CA ARG A 183 2.09 -8.12 -13.98
C ARG A 183 0.70 -8.39 -14.55
N VAL A 184 -0.35 -8.19 -13.76
CA VAL A 184 -1.76 -8.37 -14.17
C VAL A 184 -2.21 -7.62 -15.43
N ASN A 185 -1.40 -6.69 -15.95
CA ASN A 185 -1.63 -5.97 -17.20
C ASN A 185 -0.92 -6.58 -18.42
N ASP A 186 -0.51 -7.85 -18.32
CA ASP A 186 0.22 -8.63 -19.33
C ASP A 186 1.61 -8.09 -19.71
N ARG A 187 2.13 -7.11 -18.97
CA ARG A 187 3.50 -6.62 -19.17
C ARG A 187 4.48 -7.44 -18.34
N ARG A 188 5.71 -7.51 -18.83
CA ARG A 188 6.85 -7.96 -18.03
C ARG A 188 7.65 -6.77 -17.56
N GLU A 189 7.86 -6.67 -16.26
CA GLU A 189 8.67 -5.63 -15.64
C GLU A 189 9.37 -6.15 -14.38
N ARG A 190 10.27 -5.34 -13.82
CA ARG A 190 10.92 -5.66 -12.55
C ARG A 190 9.89 -5.60 -11.44
N ALA A 191 9.82 -6.64 -10.60
CA ALA A 191 8.85 -6.71 -9.51
C ALA A 191 8.97 -5.51 -8.58
N TYR A 192 7.84 -4.97 -8.13
CA TYR A 192 7.84 -3.85 -7.18
C TYR A 192 8.50 -4.24 -5.85
N ALA A 193 8.37 -5.52 -5.47
CA ALA A 193 9.07 -6.17 -4.38
C ALA A 193 10.59 -5.90 -4.34
N MET A 194 11.23 -5.62 -5.49
CA MET A 194 12.68 -5.36 -5.59
C MET A 194 13.11 -3.91 -5.31
N THR A 195 12.19 -3.06 -4.85
CA THR A 195 12.44 -1.66 -4.49
C THR A 195 13.25 -1.57 -3.18
N ASN A 196 12.76 -2.20 -2.11
CA ASN A 196 13.39 -2.23 -0.79
C ASN A 196 12.86 -3.45 0.01
N PRO A 197 13.43 -3.77 1.19
CA PRO A 197 12.95 -4.89 2.02
C PRO A 197 11.50 -4.74 2.51
N GLN A 198 10.98 -3.52 2.61
CA GLN A 198 9.60 -3.26 3.03
C GLN A 198 8.60 -3.67 1.95
N GLU A 199 8.83 -3.27 0.69
CA GLU A 199 8.04 -3.71 -0.47
C GLU A 199 8.14 -5.22 -0.67
N TYR A 200 9.35 -5.78 -0.54
CA TYR A 200 9.54 -7.22 -0.64
C TYR A 200 8.67 -7.99 0.35
N PHE A 201 8.62 -7.53 1.60
CA PHE A 201 7.76 -8.13 2.61
C PHE A 201 6.27 -7.96 2.30
N ALA A 202 5.83 -6.79 1.87
CA ALA A 202 4.42 -6.49 1.61
C ALA A 202 3.89 -7.23 0.37
N GLU A 203 4.58 -7.12 -0.76
CA GLU A 203 4.25 -7.80 -2.03
C GLU A 203 4.20 -9.31 -1.87
N CYS A 204 5.20 -9.91 -1.23
CA CYS A 204 5.20 -11.35 -0.99
C CYS A 204 4.10 -11.75 0.02
N SER A 205 3.73 -10.88 0.97
CA SER A 205 2.59 -11.13 1.86
C SER A 205 1.25 -11.13 1.11
N GLU A 206 1.09 -10.29 0.07
CA GLU A 206 -0.09 -10.34 -0.81
C GLU A 206 -0.23 -11.71 -1.48
N ALA A 207 0.85 -12.20 -2.11
CA ALA A 207 0.84 -13.51 -2.76
C ALA A 207 0.65 -14.64 -1.74
N PHE A 208 1.21 -14.51 -0.54
CA PHE A 208 1.16 -15.55 0.50
C PHE A 208 -0.24 -15.74 1.09
N PHE A 209 -1.00 -14.67 1.28
CA PHE A 209 -2.34 -14.72 1.87
C PHE A 209 -3.48 -14.65 0.84
N GLY A 210 -3.29 -13.93 -0.26
CA GLY A 210 -4.33 -13.66 -1.25
C GLY A 210 -3.77 -13.63 -2.68
N GLN A 211 -4.02 -12.52 -3.39
CA GLN A 211 -3.58 -12.32 -4.75
C GLN A 211 -2.74 -11.03 -4.88
N ASN A 212 -1.51 -11.16 -5.38
CA ASN A 212 -0.65 -10.03 -5.75
C ASN A 212 -0.93 -9.55 -7.20
N ASP A 213 -0.58 -8.30 -7.51
CA ASP A 213 -0.66 -7.77 -8.89
C ASP A 213 0.61 -8.06 -9.73
N PHE A 214 1.70 -8.46 -9.07
CA PHE A 214 2.93 -8.98 -9.69
C PHE A 214 3.10 -10.49 -9.45
N TYR A 215 3.63 -11.21 -10.44
CA TYR A 215 4.05 -12.61 -10.24
C TYR A 215 5.21 -12.68 -9.22
N PRO A 216 5.18 -13.62 -8.25
CA PRO A 216 4.17 -14.65 -8.04
C PRO A 216 2.82 -14.09 -7.57
N PHE A 217 1.73 -14.47 -8.24
CA PHE A 217 0.41 -13.90 -7.99
C PHE A 217 -0.26 -14.54 -6.77
N VAL A 218 0.03 -15.81 -6.50
CA VAL A 218 -0.63 -16.59 -5.45
C VAL A 218 0.35 -17.45 -4.67
N ARG A 219 -0.12 -17.97 -3.54
CA ARG A 219 0.69 -18.67 -2.53
C ARG A 219 1.54 -19.81 -3.08
N VAL A 220 0.98 -20.64 -3.96
CA VAL A 220 1.70 -21.78 -4.55
C VAL A 220 2.82 -21.34 -5.49
N GLU A 221 2.60 -20.24 -6.23
CA GLU A 221 3.60 -19.66 -7.11
C GLU A 221 4.74 -19.04 -6.30
N LEU A 222 4.41 -18.36 -5.19
CA LEU A 222 5.42 -17.83 -4.27
C LEU A 222 6.30 -18.96 -3.73
N LYS A 223 5.70 -20.07 -3.28
CA LYS A 223 6.46 -21.23 -2.80
C LYS A 223 7.41 -21.81 -3.85
N GLN A 224 7.04 -21.76 -5.13
CA GLN A 224 7.90 -22.27 -6.21
C GLN A 224 8.97 -21.25 -6.62
N HIS A 225 8.62 -19.98 -6.67
CA HIS A 225 9.46 -18.91 -7.18
C HIS A 225 10.48 -18.43 -6.14
N ASP A 226 10.05 -18.29 -4.88
CA ASP A 226 10.85 -17.85 -3.74
C ASP A 226 10.49 -18.68 -2.50
N PRO A 227 10.95 -19.95 -2.43
CA PRO A 227 10.65 -20.84 -1.31
C PRO A 227 11.21 -20.32 0.02
N GLU A 228 12.31 -19.57 -0.02
CA GLU A 228 12.91 -19.00 1.19
C GLU A 228 12.00 -17.93 1.81
N MET A 229 11.48 -17.03 0.97
CA MET A 229 10.52 -16.02 1.43
C MET A 229 9.21 -16.64 1.87
N PHE A 230 8.74 -17.69 1.19
CA PHE A 230 7.56 -18.44 1.60
C PHE A 230 7.70 -18.99 3.03
N ASP A 231 8.81 -19.68 3.33
CA ASP A 231 9.06 -20.24 4.66
C ASP A 231 9.25 -19.13 5.71
N LEU A 232 9.91 -18.03 5.33
CA LEU A 232 10.10 -16.87 6.21
C LEU A 232 8.76 -16.22 6.58
N LEU A 233 7.85 -16.04 5.61
CA LEU A 233 6.52 -15.47 5.87
C LEU A 233 5.71 -16.35 6.81
N ALA A 234 5.70 -17.67 6.62
CA ALA A 234 5.02 -18.60 7.53
C ALA A 234 5.52 -18.42 8.98
N LYS A 235 6.84 -18.34 9.17
CA LYS A 235 7.46 -18.07 10.48
C LYS A 235 7.05 -16.71 11.07
N LEU A 236 7.13 -15.62 10.28
CA LEU A 236 6.94 -14.26 10.79
C LEU A 236 5.48 -13.90 11.06
N TRP A 237 4.56 -14.46 10.27
CA TRP A 237 3.12 -14.32 10.50
C TRP A 237 2.57 -15.32 11.51
N ASN A 238 3.39 -16.27 11.97
CA ASN A 238 3.04 -17.34 12.92
C ASN A 238 1.87 -18.20 12.38
N GLU A 239 2.03 -18.66 11.14
CA GLU A 239 1.17 -19.66 10.48
C GLU A 239 1.71 -21.08 10.68
#